data_AF-A0A061RWM3-F1
#
_entry.id   AF-A0A061RWM3-F1
#
_cell.length_a   1.000
_cell.length_b   1.000
_cell.length_c   1.000
_cell.angle_alpha   90.00
_cell.angle_beta   90.00
_cell.angle_gamma   90.00
#
_symmetry.space_group_name_H-M   'P 1'
#
loop_
_entity.id
_entity.type
_entity.pdbx_description
1 polymer ?
#
loop_
_entity_poly.entity_id
_entity_poly.type
_entity_poly.pdbx_seq_one_letter_code
_entity_poly.pdbx_strand_id
1 'polypeptide(L)' 'AAAAARDRLAELVYSEGQIVRFRCGGFDKYGRLLGEIFADPWLGQADKSANAVLVEEGHAYAYDGGTKQAFAA' A
#
# COMPACT_ATOMS: atom_id res chain seq x y z
N ALA A 1 0.13 16.16 -2.51
CA ALA A 1 -0.11 14.81 -3.05
C ALA A 1 0.72 13.74 -2.32
N ALA A 2 2.06 13.74 -2.42
CA ALA A 2 2.89 12.67 -1.83
C ALA A 2 2.91 12.61 -0.29
N ALA A 3 2.86 13.77 0.40
CA ALA A 3 2.80 13.80 1.86
C ALA A 3 1.50 13.17 2.40
N ALA A 4 0.36 13.48 1.78
CA ALA A 4 -0.94 12.93 2.17
C ALA A 4 -1.00 11.40 2.04
N ALA A 5 -0.42 10.83 0.97
CA ALA A 5 -0.36 9.38 0.80
C ALA A 5 0.49 8.69 1.88
N ARG A 6 1.61 9.30 2.29
CA ARG A 6 2.45 8.79 3.37
C ARG A 6 1.71 8.81 4.70
N ASP A 7 1.10 9.95 5.02
CA ASP A 7 0.42 10.16 6.30
C ASP A 7 -0.76 9.19 6.43
N ARG A 8 -1.51 9.02 5.34
CA ARG A 8 -2.62 8.06 5.27
C ARG A 8 -2.17 6.61 5.44
N LEU A 9 -1.05 6.23 4.82
CA LEU A 9 -0.48 4.90 5.03
C LEU A 9 -0.06 4.69 6.48
N ALA A 10 0.56 5.69 7.12
CA ALA A 10 0.97 5.62 8.51
C ALA A 10 -0.25 5.42 9.43
N GLU A 11 -1.36 6.13 9.21
CA GLU A 11 -2.60 5.89 9.97
C GLU A 11 -3.11 4.45 9.85
N LEU A 12 -3.01 3.84 8.66
CA LEU A 12 -3.51 2.49 8.41
C LEU A 12 -2.65 1.38 9.04
N VAL A 13 -1.32 1.58 9.13
CA VAL A 13 -0.38 0.50 9.49
C VAL A 13 0.43 0.77 10.74
N TYR A 14 0.45 2.00 11.23
CA TYR A 14 1.29 2.45 12.34
C TYR A 14 0.42 3.01 13.48
N SER A 15 -0.25 2.08 14.16
CA SER A 15 -0.99 2.34 15.40
C SER A 15 -0.42 1.51 16.54
N GLU A 16 -0.59 1.98 17.78
CA GLU A 16 -0.10 1.27 18.97
C GLU A 16 -0.77 -0.10 19.10
N GLY A 17 0.04 -1.18 19.14
CA GLY A 17 -0.46 -2.55 19.16
C GLY A 17 -0.96 -3.10 17.82
N GLN A 18 -0.79 -2.37 16.71
CA GLN A 18 -1.25 -2.80 15.39
C GLN A 18 -0.50 -4.04 14.90
N ILE A 19 -1.27 -5.10 14.61
CA ILE A 19 -0.78 -6.26 13.86
C ILE A 19 -1.16 -6.08 12.39
N VAL A 20 -0.18 -6.27 11.51
CA VAL A 20 -0.38 -6.27 10.06
C VAL A 20 -0.03 -7.63 9.51
N ARG A 21 -0.75 -8.05 8.47
CA ARG A 21 -0.38 -9.20 7.67
C ARG A 21 0.32 -8.70 6.41
N PHE A 22 1.48 -9.28 6.11
CA PHE A 22 2.22 -8.98 4.89
C PHE A 22 2.10 -10.15 3.91
N ARG A 23 1.67 -9.88 2.68
CA ARG A 23 1.74 -10.84 1.58
C ARG A 23 2.99 -10.57 0.77
N CYS A 24 3.95 -11.49 0.85
CA CYS A 24 5.18 -11.44 0.07
C CYS A 24 4.89 -11.72 -1.41
N GLY A 25 5.32 -10.81 -2.28
CA GLY A 25 5.41 -11.02 -3.71
C GLY A 25 6.84 -11.37 -4.13
N GLY A 26 7.29 -10.82 -5.26
CA GLY A 26 8.66 -10.98 -5.76
C GLY A 26 9.64 -9.96 -5.20
N PHE A 27 10.92 -10.15 -5.52
CA PHE A 27 11.96 -9.16 -5.30
C PHE A 27 12.18 -8.31 -6.55
N ASP A 28 12.47 -7.03 -6.37
CA ASP A 28 12.93 -6.20 -7.47
C ASP A 28 14.44 -6.35 -7.72
N LYS A 29 14.94 -5.69 -8.78
CA LYS A 29 16.37 -5.70 -9.15
C LYS A 29 17.32 -5.08 -8.12
N TYR A 30 16.79 -4.42 -7.09
CA TYR A 30 17.55 -3.83 -6.00
C TYR A 30 17.48 -4.69 -4.73
N GLY A 31 16.85 -5.87 -4.78
CA GLY A 31 16.70 -6.77 -3.64
C GLY A 31 15.60 -6.34 -2.67
N ARG A 32 14.69 -5.45 -3.06
CA ARG A 32 13.55 -5.04 -2.24
C ARG A 32 12.40 -6.01 -2.42
N LEU A 33 11.82 -6.47 -1.31
CA LEU A 33 10.63 -7.30 -1.32
C LEU A 33 9.41 -6.46 -1.70
N LEU A 34 8.74 -6.82 -2.80
CA LEU A 34 7.45 -6.27 -3.18
C LEU A 34 6.36 -7.08 -2.50
N GLY A 35 5.29 -6.42 -2.05
CA GLY A 35 4.21 -7.10 -1.38
C GLY A 35 3.04 -6.18 -1.07
N GLU A 36 2.03 -6.79 -0.46
CA GLU A 36 0.81 -6.12 -0.03
C GLU A 36 0.72 -6.16 1.49
N ILE A 37 0.33 -5.03 2.09
CA ILE A 37 0.09 -4.92 3.53
C ILE A 37 -1.42 -4.96 3.77
N PHE A 38 -1.85 -5.75 4.74
CA PHE A 38 -3.24 -5.83 5.19
C PHE A 38 -3.27 -5.39 6.65
N ALA A 39 -4.06 -4.35 6.94
CA ALA A 39 -4.30 -3.89 8.30
C ALA A 39 -5.31 -4.82 8.98
N ASP A 40 -4.94 -5.35 10.15
CA ASP A 40 -5.78 -6.14 11.04
C ASP A 40 -6.36 -7.47 10.48
N PRO A 41 -5.69 -8.62 10.73
CA PRO A 41 -6.24 -9.93 10.40
C PRO A 41 -7.33 -10.43 11.37
N TRP A 42 -7.56 -9.76 12.51
CA TRP A 42 -8.50 -10.20 13.56
C TRP A 42 -9.87 -9.53 13.47
N LEU A 43 -9.98 -8.37 12.81
CA LEU A 43 -11.23 -7.61 12.75
C LEU A 43 -12.28 -8.15 11.78
N GLY A 44 -12.05 -9.30 11.11
CA GLY A 44 -13.01 -9.89 10.15
C GLY A 44 -13.43 -8.98 8.99
N GLN A 45 -12.87 -7.76 8.91
CA GLN A 45 -13.20 -6.73 7.95
C GLN A 45 -12.19 -6.78 6.82
N ALA A 46 -12.53 -7.62 5.84
CA ALA A 46 -12.10 -7.58 4.46
C ALA A 46 -10.59 -7.78 4.20
N ASP A 47 -10.29 -8.67 3.25
CA ASP A 47 -9.02 -8.78 2.52
C ASP A 47 -8.68 -7.51 1.70
N LYS A 48 -8.99 -6.30 2.21
CA LYS A 48 -8.59 -5.04 1.57
C LYS A 48 -7.15 -4.72 1.98
N SER A 49 -6.25 -4.71 0.99
CA SER A 49 -4.88 -4.27 1.21
C SER A 49 -4.82 -2.74 1.36
N ALA A 50 -3.87 -2.24 2.14
CA ALA A 50 -3.58 -0.81 2.24
C ALA A 50 -3.29 -0.20 0.86
N ASN A 51 -2.68 -0.98 -0.04
CA ASN A 51 -2.49 -0.62 -1.45
C ASN A 51 -3.82 -0.32 -2.15
N ALA A 52 -4.83 -1.18 -1.99
CA ALA A 52 -6.15 -0.98 -2.58
C ALA A 52 -6.85 0.27 -2.01
N VAL A 53 -6.76 0.49 -0.70
CA VAL A 53 -7.32 1.69 -0.04
C VAL A 53 -6.69 2.97 -0.60
N LEU A 54 -5.36 3.00 -0.72
CA LEU A 54 -4.66 4.17 -1.28
C LEU A 54 -5.03 4.43 -2.74
N VAL A 55 -5.28 3.39 -3.55
CA VAL A 55 -5.74 3.56 -4.93
C VAL A 55 -7.17 4.10 -4.98
N GLU A 56 -8.08 3.56 -4.15
CA GLU A 56 -9.47 4.00 -4.06
C GLU A 56 -9.60 5.45 -3.58
N GLU A 57 -8.77 5.87 -2.63
CA GLU A 57 -8.72 7.25 -2.12
C GLU A 57 -7.98 8.22 -3.08
N GLY A 58 -7.49 7.74 -4.22
CA GLY A 58 -6.77 8.56 -5.21
C GLY A 58 -5.36 8.98 -4.80
N HIS A 59 -4.82 8.35 -3.75
CA HIS A 59 -3.45 8.56 -3.28
C HIS A 59 -2.41 7.74 -4.06
N ALA A 60 -2.84 6.67 -4.72
CA ALA A 60 -2.01 5.80 -5.54
C ALA A 60 -2.71 5.43 -6.85
N TYR A 61 -1.96 4.85 -7.79
CA TYR A 61 -2.47 4.28 -9.02
C TYR A 61 -1.84 2.90 -9.25
N ALA A 62 -2.55 2.02 -9.95
CA ALA A 62 -2.03 0.71 -10.32
C ALA A 62 -0.87 0.86 -11.30
N TYR A 63 0.26 0.20 -11.01
CA TYR A 63 1.46 0.27 -11.83
C TYR A 63 2.07 -1.12 -12.01
N ASP A 64 2.14 -1.57 -13.25
CA ASP A 64 2.52 -2.94 -13.61
C ASP A 64 3.94 -3.04 -14.21
N GLY A 65 4.84 -2.15 -13.77
CA GLY A 65 6.25 -2.20 -14.17
C GLY A 65 6.60 -1.63 -15.55
N GLY A 66 5.66 -0.96 -16.22
CA GLY A 66 5.86 -0.26 -17.50
C GLY A 66 6.48 1.14 -17.36
N THR A 67 6.28 2.02 -18.34
CA THR A 67 6.66 3.43 -18.21
C THR A 67 5.68 4.12 -17.25
N LYS A 68 6.20 4.87 -16.25
CA LYS A 68 5.34 5.68 -15.35
C LYS A 68 4.42 6.58 -16.18
N GLN A 69 3.15 6.67 -15.78
CA GLN A 69 2.22 7.60 -16.41
C GLN A 69 2.73 9.04 -16.25
N ALA A 70 2.72 9.78 -17.36
CA ALA A 70 2.94 11.22 -17.34
C ALA A 70 1.64 11.89 -16.91
N PHE A 71 1.63 12.47 -15.71
CA PHE A 71 0.54 13.33 -15.27
C PHE A 71 0.83 14.74 -15.80
N ALA A 72 -0.02 15.25 -16.69
CA ALA A 72 0.04 16.65 -17.12
C ALA A 72 -0.34 17.54 -15.93
N ALA A 73 0.39 18.66 -15.79
CA ALA A 73 0.19 19.64 -14.73
C ALA A 73 -1.08 20.47 -14.93
#